data_AF-A0A098LN62-F1
#
_entry.id   AF-A0A098LN62-F1
#
_cell.length_a   1.000
_cell.length_b   1.000
_cell.length_c   1.000
_cell.angle_alpha   90.00
_cell.angle_beta   90.00
_cell.angle_gamma   90.00
#
_symmetry.space_group_name_H-M   'P 1'
#
loop_
_entity.id
_entity.type
_entity.pdbx_description
1 polymer ?
#
loop_
_entity_poly.entity_id
_entity_poly.type
_entity_poly.pdbx_seq_one_letter_code
_entity_poly.pdbx_strand_id
1 'polypeptide(L)'
;MNHLSLENKKTKHLKTLLIFLAVSSLVFLMLHGPIPQWVSYHSFADHNTFYGINNFYNVVSNFPFLRVGAVGIFYYSETQFFI
;
A
#
# COMPACT_ATOMS: atom_id res chain seq x y z
N MET A 1 28.84 9.94 -22.91
CA MET A 1 27.67 9.29 -22.27
C MET A 1 26.74 10.39 -21.80
N ASN A 2 25.50 10.40 -22.27
CA ASN A 2 24.60 11.54 -22.14
C ASN A 2 23.92 11.51 -20.76
N HIS A 3 23.65 12.67 -20.14
CA HIS A 3 23.03 12.78 -18.80
C HIS A 3 21.77 11.89 -18.65
N LEU A 4 20.96 11.80 -19.71
CA LEU A 4 19.75 10.96 -19.79
C LEU A 4 20.01 9.44 -19.65
N SER A 5 21.20 8.96 -20.03
CA SER A 5 21.58 7.54 -19.92
C SER A 5 21.91 7.15 -18.47
N LEU A 6 22.48 8.08 -17.69
CA LEU A 6 22.83 7.86 -16.30
C LEU A 6 21.58 7.84 -15.41
N GLU A 7 20.64 8.75 -15.66
CA GLU A 7 19.37 8.83 -14.95
C GLU A 7 18.52 7.57 -15.15
N ASN A 8 18.36 7.11 -16.40
CA ASN A 8 17.63 5.89 -16.70
C ASN A 8 18.25 4.64 -16.06
N LYS A 9 19.59 4.55 -16.04
CA LYS A 9 20.30 3.45 -15.38
C LYS A 9 20.04 3.47 -13.87
N LYS A 10 20.13 4.64 -13.23
CA LYS A 10 19.83 4.83 -11.80
C LYS A 10 18.39 4.43 -11.46
N THR A 11 17.42 4.88 -12.24
CA THR A 11 15.99 4.56 -12.06
C THR A 11 15.72 3.06 -12.24
N LYS A 12 16.37 2.41 -13.20
CA LYS A 12 16.28 0.95 -13.38
C LYS A 12 16.81 0.20 -12.15
N HIS A 13 17.99 0.55 -11.66
CA HIS A 13 18.57 -0.09 -10.48
C HIS A 13 17.73 0.14 -9.22
N LEU A 14 17.18 1.34 -9.04
CA LEU A 14 16.27 1.64 -7.93
C LEU A 14 15.01 0.78 -8.00
N LYS A 15 14.36 0.70 -9.16
CA LYS A 15 13.18 -0.16 -9.36
C LYS A 15 13.49 -1.63 -9.06
N THR A 16 14.61 -2.15 -9.58
CA THR A 16 15.04 -3.52 -9.30
C THR A 16 15.29 -3.75 -7.81
N LEU A 17 15.92 -2.80 -7.12
CA LEU A 17 16.16 -2.88 -5.68
C LEU A 17 14.83 -2.91 -4.89
N LEU A 18 13.88 -2.04 -5.23
CA LEU A 18 12.57 -1.99 -4.57
C LEU A 18 11.78 -3.28 -4.79
N ILE A 19 11.78 -3.83 -6.00
CA ILE A 19 11.12 -5.11 -6.30
C ILE A 19 11.77 -6.24 -5.51
N PHE A 20 13.11 -6.30 -5.50
CA PHE A 20 13.84 -7.32 -4.74
C PHE A 20 13.52 -7.24 -3.24
N LEU A 21 13.50 -6.03 -2.67
CA LEU A 21 13.15 -5.84 -1.26
C LEU A 21 11.70 -6.27 -0.96
N ALA A 22 10.75 -5.90 -1.82
CA ALA A 22 9.35 -6.29 -1.66
C ALA A 22 9.16 -7.81 -1.75
N VAL A 23 9.77 -8.46 -2.73
CA VAL A 23 9.65 -9.92 -2.92
C VAL A 23 10.35 -10.68 -1.78
N SER A 24 11.57 -10.28 -1.40
CA SER A 24 12.31 -10.94 -0.32
C SER A 24 11.62 -10.80 1.03
N SER A 25 11.10 -9.61 1.36
CA SER A 25 10.32 -9.41 2.58
C SER A 25 9.03 -10.24 2.61
N LEU A 26 8.33 -10.37 1.48
CA LEU A 26 7.14 -11.21 1.38
C LEU A 26 7.48 -12.68 1.61
N VAL A 27 8.50 -13.21 0.93
CA VAL A 27 8.95 -14.60 1.10
C VAL A 27 9.35 -14.86 2.55
N PHE A 28 10.09 -13.93 3.16
CA PHE A 28 10.47 -14.02 4.57
C PHE A 28 9.22 -14.08 5.48
N LEU A 29 8.24 -13.20 5.28
CA LEU A 29 7.01 -13.17 6.07
C LEU A 29 6.21 -14.48 5.96
N MET A 30 6.13 -15.06 4.76
CA MET A 30 5.44 -16.33 4.54
C MET A 30 6.10 -17.50 5.28
N LEU A 31 7.43 -17.45 5.47
CA LEU A 31 8.19 -18.49 6.17
C LEU A 31 8.28 -18.26 7.68
N HIS A 32 8.29 -17.01 8.13
CA HIS A 32 8.44 -16.63 9.54
C HIS A 32 7.22 -17.03 10.40
N GLY A 33 6.03 -17.10 9.79
CA GLY A 33 4.77 -17.29 10.52
C GLY A 33 4.28 -16.01 11.20
N PRO A 34 3.15 -16.08 11.95
CA PRO A 34 2.51 -14.91 12.53
C PRO A 34 3.45 -14.10 13.43
N ILE A 35 3.59 -12.81 13.14
CA ILE A 35 4.37 -11.89 13.99
C ILE A 35 3.53 -11.58 15.24
N PRO A 36 4.04 -11.83 16.47
CA PRO A 36 3.31 -11.55 17.68
C PRO A 36 3.03 -10.04 17.80
N GLN A 37 1.76 -9.69 17.96
CA GLN A 37 1.35 -8.30 18.20
C GLN A 37 1.17 -8.04 19.69
N TRP A 38 1.51 -6.83 20.12
CA TRP A 38 1.22 -6.35 21.46
C TRP A 38 -0.28 -6.31 21.70
N VAL A 39 -0.74 -6.69 22.89
CA VAL A 39 -2.17 -6.70 23.24
C VAL A 39 -2.80 -5.31 23.08
N SER A 40 -2.04 -4.25 23.36
CA SER A 40 -2.50 -2.87 23.21
C SER A 40 -2.67 -2.40 21.76
N TYR A 41 -2.12 -3.13 20.77
CA TYR A 41 -2.21 -2.73 19.36
C TYR A 41 -3.66 -2.65 18.87
N HIS A 42 -4.53 -3.56 19.36
CA HIS A 42 -5.95 -3.58 19.03
C HIS A 42 -6.81 -2.75 19.99
N SER A 43 -6.21 -1.97 20.88
CA SER A 43 -6.93 -1.07 21.78
C SER A 43 -7.33 0.22 21.05
N PHE A 44 -8.25 0.10 20.09
CA PHE A 44 -8.77 1.24 19.34
C PHE A 44 -9.50 2.22 20.26
N ALA A 45 -9.42 3.53 19.97
CA ALA A 45 -10.15 4.53 20.74
C ALA A 45 -11.67 4.41 20.52
N ASP A 46 -12.07 4.09 19.29
CA ASP A 46 -13.45 3.82 18.92
C ASP A 46 -13.83 2.39 19.29
N HIS A 47 -14.87 2.24 20.10
CA HIS A 47 -15.45 0.96 20.50
C HIS A 47 -16.91 0.82 20.03
N ASN A 48 -17.41 1.74 19.20
CA ASN A 48 -18.79 1.72 18.75
C ASN A 48 -19.00 0.64 17.69
N THR A 49 -20.08 -0.13 17.84
CA THR A 49 -20.52 -1.13 16.85
C THR A 49 -21.82 -0.67 16.21
N PHE A 50 -21.79 -0.39 14.91
CA PHE A 50 -22.98 -0.08 14.11
C PHE A 50 -23.06 -1.02 12.91
N TYR A 51 -24.26 -1.45 12.54
CA TYR A 51 -24.51 -2.35 11.40
C TYR A 51 -23.66 -3.65 11.41
N GLY A 52 -23.28 -4.13 12.61
CA GLY A 52 -22.41 -5.31 12.77
C GLY A 52 -20.92 -5.06 12.54
N ILE A 53 -20.50 -3.80 12.34
CA ILE A 53 -19.11 -3.40 12.13
C ILE A 53 -18.53 -2.87 13.46
N ASN A 54 -17.55 -3.56 14.01
CA ASN A 54 -16.80 -3.10 15.20
C ASN A 54 -15.88 -1.93 14.84
N ASN A 55 -15.71 -1.00 15.79
CA ASN A 55 -14.91 0.22 15.61
C ASN A 55 -15.38 1.01 14.38
N PHE A 56 -16.69 1.22 14.28
CA PHE A 56 -17.35 1.73 13.07
C PHE A 56 -16.77 3.04 12.55
N TYR A 57 -16.52 4.02 13.41
CA TYR A 57 -15.96 5.31 13.01
C TYR A 57 -14.49 5.19 12.59
N ASN A 58 -13.74 4.28 13.22
CA ASN A 58 -12.40 3.93 12.77
C ASN A 58 -12.44 3.35 11.33
N VAL A 59 -13.41 2.51 11.00
CA VAL A 59 -13.57 1.97 9.63
C VAL A 59 -14.02 3.03 8.63
N VAL A 60 -15.10 3.76 8.92
CA VAL A 60 -15.71 4.73 7.97
C VAL A 60 -14.78 5.90 7.68
N SER A 61 -13.94 6.31 8.64
CA SER A 61 -12.94 7.36 8.41
C SER A 61 -11.93 7.03 7.31
N ASN A 62 -11.83 5.77 6.85
CA ASN A 62 -11.00 5.37 5.72
C ASN A 62 -11.62 5.61 4.33
N PHE A 63 -12.93 5.91 4.25
CA PHE A 63 -13.64 6.08 2.98
C PHE A 63 -13.07 7.18 2.08
N PRO A 64 -12.60 8.34 2.60
CA PRO A 64 -11.93 9.34 1.77
C PRO A 64 -10.69 8.79 1.04
N PHE A 65 -9.88 7.94 1.70
CA PHE A 65 -8.71 7.32 1.07
C PHE A 65 -9.11 6.34 -0.02
N LEU A 66 -10.17 5.55 0.21
CA LEU A 66 -10.73 4.65 -0.81
C LEU A 66 -11.19 5.44 -2.04
N ARG A 67 -11.88 6.57 -1.84
CA ARG A 67 -12.29 7.47 -2.94
C ARG A 67 -11.10 8.03 -3.71
N VAL A 68 -10.08 8.53 -3.01
CA VAL A 68 -8.87 9.07 -3.66
C VAL A 68 -8.14 7.97 -4.46
N GLY A 69 -8.01 6.77 -3.89
CA GLY A 69 -7.40 5.62 -4.57
C GLY A 69 -8.17 5.21 -5.82
N ALA A 70 -9.50 5.12 -5.73
CA ALA A 70 -10.36 4.81 -6.88
C ALA A 70 -10.24 5.87 -7.99
N VAL A 71 -10.29 7.16 -7.64
CA VAL A 71 -10.10 8.26 -8.61
C VAL A 71 -8.75 8.14 -9.30
N GLY A 72 -7.67 7.82 -8.58
CA GLY A 72 -6.35 7.61 -9.17
C GLY A 72 -6.32 6.46 -10.20
N ILE A 73 -6.98 5.34 -9.89
CA ILE A 73 -7.09 4.20 -10.80
C ILE A 73 -7.88 4.60 -12.06
N PHE A 74 -9.05 5.22 -11.91
CA PHE A 74 -9.88 5.67 -13.04
C PHE A 74 -9.14 6.70 -13.92
N TYR A 75 -8.46 7.66 -13.30
CA TYR A 75 -7.69 8.66 -14.03
C TYR A 75 -6.54 8.03 -14.84
N TYR A 76 -5.84 7.06 -14.26
CA TYR A 76 -4.74 6.38 -14.96
C TYR A 76 -5.24 5.41 -16.04
N SER A 77 -6.38 4.74 -15.84
CA SER A 77 -6.97 3.86 -16.86
C SER A 77 -7.40 4.61 -18.11
N GLU A 78 -7.92 5.83 -17.96
CA GLU A 78 -8.27 6.70 -19.09
C GLU A 78 -7.02 7.19 -19.86
N THR A 79 -5.92 7.47 -19.13
CA THR A 79 -4.69 8.02 -19.73
C THR A 79 -3.93 6.99 -20.59
N GLN A 80 -4.13 5.68 -20.38
CA GLN A 80 -3.53 4.60 -21.19
C GLN A 80 -4.36 4.22 -22.42
N PHE A 81 -5.61 4.71 -22.58
CA PHE A 81 -6.45 4.39 -23.73
C PHE A 81 -6.30 5.41 -24.89
N PHE A 82 -5.74 6.58 -24.61
CA PHE A 82 -5.57 7.68 -25.57
C PHE A 82 -4.11 7.99 -25.96
N ILE A 83 -3.15 7.12 -25.60
CA ILE A 83 -1.75 7.14 -26.06
C ILE A 83 -1.43 5.78 -26.66
#